data_AF-A0A819A4G0-F1
#
_entry.id   AF-A0A819A4G0-F1
#
_cell.length_a   1.000
_cell.length_b   1.000
_cell.length_c   1.000
_cell.angle_alpha   90.00
_cell.angle_beta   90.00
_cell.angle_gamma   90.00
#
_symmetry.space_group_name_H-M   'P 1'
#
loop_
_entity.id
_entity.type
_entity.pdbx_description
1 polymer ?
#
loop_
_entity_poly.entity_id
_entity_poly.type
_entity_poly.pdbx_seq_one_letter_code
_entity_poly.pdbx_strand_id
1 'polypeptide(L)'
;MVNNRFVTNHSAEFEQANRSPIFGYEDSPVLTLEEALEEITVPNLDIMDHVRRAKKKFYRRSTLLTRDESAAIFFYSMPSTFYSCLNNTLRDEDREKLKPWFPFLKLFITALTKLPLVKDIVWRGVNFDDTLTESNYLFDFIKQQYQQNSRIERILNPAKSFPIHESYINLAIVTTKEQDENEKQLRDIQYGDAIMSTFEEIYGMKSTIDIQDIFNTYLNQRKQVLVFGRAGIGKSIFCRYVAYKWATGAFWTEYKLLALIPLRCLTTDRYPPLSSKQSYSLVDLVKKEVLSMNLPEKEDSLLTTVFDANKTLWILDGYDEIVQNIPGHLKCLLKQLLNTPHHIVTSRPYLNTLSYDTKMEITGFKDENIKEYVEQFFNQMEDELDNAIIKRQALLKYLQTNRSIWGVAHIPVNLEVICSIWSNEDSLETKDLTITSLYNVMTEWLCRRYLTRIHS
;
A
#
# COMPACT_ATOMS: atom_id res chain seq x y z
N MET A 1 24.70 -2.93 8.17
CA MET A 1 24.39 -4.31 8.55
C MET A 1 23.11 -4.27 9.37
N VAL A 2 22.02 -4.85 8.84
CA VAL A 2 20.75 -4.94 9.55
C VAL A 2 20.94 -5.95 10.67
N ASN A 3 20.88 -5.49 11.92
CA ASN A 3 21.07 -6.33 13.08
C ASN A 3 19.76 -7.09 13.34
N ASN A 4 19.58 -8.23 12.67
CA ASN A 4 18.43 -9.10 12.87
C ASN A 4 18.50 -9.68 14.29
N ARG A 5 17.65 -9.17 15.19
CA ARG A 5 17.53 -9.67 16.57
C ARG A 5 16.54 -10.83 16.60
N PHE A 6 17.03 -12.04 16.87
CA PHE A 6 16.20 -13.21 17.09
C PHE A 6 15.68 -13.23 18.53
N VAL A 7 14.40 -13.56 18.73
CA VAL A 7 13.72 -13.63 20.05
C VAL A 7 14.46 -14.55 21.03
N THR A 8 15.16 -15.56 20.52
CA THR A 8 15.95 -16.52 21.31
C THR A 8 17.19 -15.91 21.98
N ASN A 9 17.67 -14.76 21.52
CA ASN A 9 18.90 -14.13 22.03
C ASN A 9 18.65 -13.19 23.22
N HIS A 10 17.40 -13.06 23.67
CA HIS A 10 16.96 -12.18 24.75
C HIS A 10 16.63 -12.92 26.05
N SER A 11 17.28 -14.07 26.35
CA SER A 11 17.00 -14.81 27.61
C SER A 11 17.10 -13.87 28.82
N ALA A 12 18.04 -12.93 28.84
CA ALA A 12 18.21 -11.96 29.92
C ALA A 12 17.05 -10.94 30.04
N GLU A 13 16.48 -10.45 28.94
CA GLU A 13 15.32 -9.53 28.95
C GLU A 13 14.02 -10.26 29.33
N PHE A 14 13.83 -11.49 28.85
CA PHE A 14 12.73 -12.36 29.28
C PHE A 14 12.89 -12.78 30.74
N GLU A 15 14.12 -13.06 31.20
CA GLU A 15 14.41 -13.32 32.61
C GLU A 15 14.11 -12.09 33.46
N GLN A 16 14.40 -10.86 32.99
CA GLN A 16 14.12 -9.62 33.70
C GLN A 16 12.61 -9.28 33.72
N ALA A 17 11.89 -9.49 32.61
CA ALA A 17 10.43 -9.36 32.54
C ALA A 17 9.70 -10.45 33.36
N ASN A 18 10.29 -11.63 33.52
CA ASN A 18 9.80 -12.71 34.39
C ASN A 18 10.15 -12.52 35.87
N ARG A 19 10.89 -11.46 36.28
CA ARG A 19 11.23 -11.23 37.71
C ARG A 19 10.03 -10.82 38.56
N SER A 20 8.94 -10.36 37.95
CA SER A 20 7.71 -10.03 38.68
C SER A 20 6.50 -10.51 37.88
N PRO A 21 6.20 -11.82 37.95
CA PRO A 21 5.00 -12.38 37.34
C PRO A 21 3.76 -11.66 37.90
N ILE A 22 2.76 -11.46 37.04
CA ILE A 22 1.48 -10.89 37.43
C ILE A 22 0.66 -12.01 38.05
N PHE A 23 0.24 -11.83 39.30
CA PHE A 23 -0.60 -12.76 40.04
C PHE A 23 -1.93 -12.10 40.42
N GLY A 24 -2.98 -12.90 40.59
CA GLY A 24 -4.28 -12.49 41.15
C GLY A 24 -5.33 -12.16 40.10
N TYR A 25 -4.95 -12.04 38.82
CA TYR A 25 -5.93 -11.94 37.74
C TYR A 25 -6.64 -13.30 37.53
N GLU A 26 -5.99 -14.41 37.90
CA GLU A 26 -6.54 -15.76 37.78
C GLU A 26 -7.75 -15.97 38.68
N ASP A 27 -7.80 -15.27 39.82
CA ASP A 27 -8.89 -15.32 40.80
C ASP A 27 -10.12 -14.52 40.37
N SER A 28 -9.98 -13.67 39.35
CA SER A 28 -11.13 -12.95 38.78
C SER A 28 -12.09 -13.92 38.09
N PRO A 29 -13.41 -13.71 38.21
CA PRO A 29 -14.38 -14.47 37.44
C PRO A 29 -14.24 -14.16 35.94
N VAL A 30 -14.61 -15.12 35.09
CA VAL A 30 -14.75 -14.86 33.65
C VAL A 30 -16.06 -14.10 33.45
N LEU A 31 -15.96 -12.82 33.12
CA LEU A 31 -17.09 -11.91 32.92
C LEU A 31 -17.36 -11.67 31.43
N THR A 32 -18.48 -11.00 31.12
CA THR A 32 -18.71 -10.47 29.77
C THR A 32 -17.72 -9.36 29.45
N LEU A 33 -17.52 -9.05 28.16
CA LEU A 33 -16.55 -8.02 27.78
C LEU A 33 -16.90 -6.62 28.34
N GLU A 34 -18.19 -6.31 28.49
CA GLU A 34 -18.65 -5.05 29.09
C GLU A 34 -18.28 -4.99 30.57
N GLU A 35 -18.67 -6.00 31.35
CA GLU A 35 -18.38 -6.10 32.79
C GLU A 35 -16.86 -6.13 33.05
N ALA A 36 -16.11 -6.83 32.19
CA ALA A 36 -14.66 -6.94 32.31
C ALA A 36 -13.92 -5.61 32.09
N LEU A 37 -14.58 -4.60 31.52
CA LEU A 37 -14.03 -3.29 31.21
C LEU A 37 -14.68 -2.16 32.02
N GLU A 38 -15.60 -2.48 32.94
CA GLU A 38 -16.43 -1.50 33.66
C GLU A 38 -15.61 -0.54 34.54
N GLU A 39 -14.60 -1.06 35.23
CA GLU A 39 -13.73 -0.28 36.13
C GLU A 39 -12.56 0.41 35.41
N ILE A 40 -12.41 0.16 34.10
CA ILE A 40 -11.28 0.65 33.32
C ILE A 40 -11.66 1.96 32.65
N THR A 41 -10.81 2.98 32.82
CA THR A 41 -10.90 4.21 32.05
C THR A 41 -9.65 4.35 31.20
N VAL A 42 -9.84 4.50 29.89
CA VAL A 42 -8.74 4.71 28.94
C VAL A 42 -8.88 6.10 28.33
N PRO A 43 -7.83 6.95 28.39
CA PRO A 43 -7.87 8.28 27.80
C PRO A 43 -8.21 8.23 26.30
N ASN A 44 -9.13 9.11 25.91
CA ASN A 44 -9.58 9.27 24.51
C ASN A 44 -10.22 8.01 23.90
N LEU A 45 -10.82 7.14 24.71
CA LEU A 45 -11.47 5.91 24.24
C LEU A 45 -12.91 5.80 24.73
N ASP A 46 -13.88 5.76 23.80
CA ASP A 46 -15.23 5.27 24.11
C ASP A 46 -15.18 3.74 24.14
N ILE A 47 -14.95 3.19 25.34
CA ILE A 47 -14.84 1.75 25.57
C ILE A 47 -16.08 1.02 25.07
N MET A 48 -17.28 1.53 25.36
CA MET A 48 -18.53 0.85 25.03
C MET A 48 -18.79 0.83 23.52
N ASP A 49 -18.40 1.87 22.78
CA ASP A 49 -18.43 1.83 21.32
C ASP A 49 -17.48 0.78 20.74
N HIS A 50 -16.26 0.70 21.27
CA HIS A 50 -15.28 -0.30 20.85
C HIS A 50 -15.75 -1.73 21.17
N VAL A 51 -16.38 -1.95 22.33
CA VAL A 51 -16.99 -3.23 22.69
C VAL A 51 -18.12 -3.59 21.71
N ARG A 52 -19.01 -2.64 21.40
CA ARG A 52 -20.08 -2.83 20.40
C ARG A 52 -19.52 -3.22 19.03
N ARG A 53 -18.44 -2.57 18.58
CA ARG A 53 -17.76 -2.90 17.31
C ARG A 53 -17.08 -4.27 17.35
N ALA A 54 -16.38 -4.60 18.43
CA ALA A 54 -15.75 -5.90 18.61
C ALA A 54 -16.78 -7.03 18.57
N LYS A 55 -17.89 -6.89 19.29
CA LYS A 55 -18.99 -7.87 19.31
C LYS A 55 -19.75 -8.01 17.99
N LYS A 56 -19.65 -7.04 17.06
CA LYS A 56 -20.20 -7.12 15.70
C LYS A 56 -19.29 -7.90 14.74
N LYS A 57 -17.97 -7.88 14.97
CA LYS A 57 -16.98 -8.58 14.14
C LYS A 57 -16.72 -10.04 14.56
N PHE A 58 -17.46 -10.55 15.54
CA PHE A 58 -17.37 -11.95 16.00
C PHE A 58 -17.60 -12.97 14.87
N TYR A 59 -16.76 -14.00 14.83
CA TYR A 59 -16.86 -15.11 13.89
C TYR A 59 -17.93 -16.11 14.34
N ARG A 60 -19.16 -15.98 13.78
CA ARG A 60 -20.35 -16.79 14.13
C ARG A 60 -20.22 -18.32 13.99
N ARG A 61 -19.12 -18.84 13.43
CA ARG A 61 -18.93 -20.26 13.12
C ARG A 61 -17.90 -20.97 13.99
N SER A 62 -17.26 -20.29 14.94
CA SER A 62 -16.31 -20.94 15.86
C SER A 62 -17.05 -21.62 17.01
N THR A 63 -16.75 -22.90 17.24
CA THR A 63 -17.17 -23.64 18.44
C THR A 63 -16.15 -23.54 19.58
N LEU A 64 -14.98 -22.94 19.33
CA LEU A 64 -13.85 -22.89 20.27
C LEU A 64 -13.96 -21.76 21.29
N LEU A 65 -14.42 -20.58 20.86
CA LEU A 65 -14.48 -19.37 21.69
C LEU A 65 -15.92 -18.92 21.89
N THR A 66 -16.23 -18.41 23.07
CA THR A 66 -17.47 -17.68 23.29
C THR A 66 -17.45 -16.35 22.52
N ARG A 67 -18.62 -15.73 22.40
CA ARG A 67 -18.75 -14.41 21.76
C ARG A 67 -17.87 -13.36 22.46
N ASP A 68 -17.85 -13.36 23.78
CA ASP A 68 -17.08 -12.41 24.59
C ASP A 68 -15.58 -12.69 24.51
N GLU A 69 -15.16 -13.96 24.50
CA GLU A 69 -13.75 -14.35 24.35
C GLU A 69 -13.16 -13.91 23.01
N SER A 70 -13.88 -14.20 21.92
CA SER A 70 -13.44 -13.76 20.59
C SER A 70 -13.53 -12.24 20.42
N ALA A 71 -14.54 -11.60 21.02
CA ALA A 71 -14.62 -10.14 21.05
C ALA A 71 -13.47 -9.52 21.84
N ALA A 72 -13.02 -10.13 22.95
CA ALA A 72 -11.88 -9.65 23.73
C ALA A 72 -10.57 -9.68 22.94
N ILE A 73 -10.33 -10.77 22.19
CA ILE A 73 -9.14 -10.87 21.31
C ILE A 73 -9.17 -9.80 20.22
N PHE A 74 -10.32 -9.65 19.56
CA PHE A 74 -10.47 -8.63 18.54
C PHE A 74 -10.31 -7.23 19.14
N PHE A 75 -10.95 -6.96 20.27
CA PHE A 75 -10.87 -5.68 20.99
C PHE A 75 -9.43 -5.31 21.33
N TYR A 76 -8.63 -6.24 21.86
CA TYR A 76 -7.20 -6.02 22.16
C TYR A 76 -6.38 -5.61 20.92
N SER A 77 -6.76 -6.11 19.74
CA SER A 77 -6.07 -5.84 18.47
C SER A 77 -6.70 -4.71 17.66
N MET A 78 -7.77 -4.08 18.15
CA MET A 78 -8.38 -2.92 17.50
C MET A 78 -7.44 -1.71 17.58
N PRO A 79 -7.27 -0.94 16.47
CA PRO A 79 -6.53 0.31 16.50
C PRO A 79 -7.16 1.29 17.51
N SER A 80 -6.52 1.46 18.66
CA SER A 80 -7.01 2.27 19.77
C SER A 80 -5.92 2.52 20.83
N THR A 81 -6.13 3.48 21.72
CA THR A 81 -5.25 3.75 22.88
C THR A 81 -5.32 2.66 23.96
N PHE A 82 -6.23 1.69 23.82
CA PHE A 82 -6.39 0.58 24.77
C PHE A 82 -5.12 -0.26 24.90
N TYR A 83 -4.53 -0.67 23.76
CA TYR A 83 -3.33 -1.49 23.74
C TYR A 83 -2.17 -0.83 24.48
N SER A 84 -1.90 0.45 24.19
CA SER A 84 -0.82 1.20 24.83
C SER A 84 -1.09 1.40 26.32
N CYS A 85 -2.33 1.70 26.70
CA CYS A 85 -2.69 1.91 28.10
C CYS A 85 -2.51 0.63 28.93
N LEU A 86 -3.05 -0.50 28.46
CA LEU A 86 -2.86 -1.80 29.10
C LEU A 86 -1.37 -2.16 29.20
N ASN A 87 -0.61 -2.00 28.12
CA ASN A 87 0.82 -2.31 28.10
C ASN A 87 1.64 -1.44 29.06
N ASN A 88 1.29 -0.17 29.23
CA ASN A 88 1.91 0.71 30.20
C ASN A 88 1.58 0.25 31.63
N THR A 89 0.31 -0.06 31.91
CA THR A 89 -0.11 -0.56 33.23
C THR A 89 0.54 -1.90 33.58
N LEU A 90 0.71 -2.81 32.60
CA LEU A 90 1.42 -4.08 32.78
C LEU A 90 2.91 -3.90 33.16
N ARG A 91 3.51 -2.77 32.77
CA ARG A 91 4.91 -2.44 33.04
C ARG A 91 5.10 -1.54 34.26
N ASP A 92 4.03 -0.92 34.78
CA ASP A 92 4.08 -0.03 35.93
C ASP A 92 4.45 -0.81 37.20
N GLU A 93 5.40 -0.28 37.99
CA GLU A 93 5.86 -0.93 39.22
C GLU A 93 4.75 -1.03 40.27
N ASP A 94 3.79 -0.11 40.24
CA ASP A 94 2.64 -0.12 41.14
C ASP A 94 1.55 -1.11 40.66
N ARG A 95 1.57 -2.31 41.25
CA ARG A 95 0.63 -3.39 40.93
C ARG A 95 -0.81 -3.07 41.29
N GLU A 96 -1.09 -2.09 42.15
CA GLU A 96 -2.46 -1.69 42.47
C GLU A 96 -3.16 -1.10 41.24
N LYS A 97 -2.43 -0.40 40.36
CA LYS A 97 -2.97 0.15 39.11
C LYS A 97 -3.42 -0.92 38.11
N LEU A 98 -2.91 -2.14 38.26
CA LEU A 98 -3.25 -3.25 37.37
C LEU A 98 -4.54 -3.98 37.81
N LYS A 99 -4.96 -3.86 39.07
CA LYS A 99 -6.14 -4.56 39.59
C LYS A 99 -7.43 -4.30 38.78
N PRO A 100 -7.74 -3.06 38.34
CA PRO A 100 -8.91 -2.80 37.49
C PRO A 100 -8.89 -3.55 36.16
N TRP A 101 -7.70 -3.99 35.70
CA TRP A 101 -7.53 -4.70 34.44
C TRP A 101 -7.65 -6.22 34.58
N PHE A 102 -7.71 -6.74 35.82
CA PHE A 102 -7.75 -8.18 36.07
C PHE A 102 -8.96 -8.88 35.41
N PRO A 103 -10.19 -8.32 35.46
CA PRO A 103 -11.32 -8.93 34.78
C PRO A 103 -11.11 -9.06 33.26
N PHE A 104 -10.56 -8.03 32.62
CA PHE A 104 -10.22 -8.07 31.19
C PHE A 104 -9.10 -9.08 30.90
N LEU A 105 -8.01 -9.07 31.68
CA LEU A 105 -6.90 -10.00 31.54
C LEU A 105 -7.37 -11.45 31.69
N LYS A 106 -8.26 -11.72 32.65
CA LYS A 106 -8.88 -13.03 32.85
C LYS A 106 -9.62 -13.47 31.59
N LEU A 107 -10.52 -12.64 31.07
CA LEU A 107 -11.29 -12.95 29.86
C LEU A 107 -10.37 -13.17 28.64
N PHE A 108 -9.43 -12.26 28.42
CA PHE A 108 -8.52 -12.28 27.29
C PHE A 108 -7.58 -13.49 27.30
N ILE A 109 -6.93 -13.77 28.43
CA ILE A 109 -6.01 -14.92 28.55
C ILE A 109 -6.79 -16.23 28.46
N THR A 110 -7.99 -16.32 29.05
CA THR A 110 -8.87 -17.49 28.89
C THR A 110 -9.24 -17.74 27.42
N ALA A 111 -9.44 -16.67 26.64
CA ALA A 111 -9.67 -16.80 25.20
C ALA A 111 -8.43 -17.30 24.46
N LEU A 112 -7.24 -16.77 24.78
CA LEU A 112 -5.99 -17.17 24.13
C LEU A 112 -5.60 -18.63 24.41
N THR A 113 -5.83 -19.13 25.62
CA THR A 113 -5.49 -20.53 25.99
C THR A 113 -6.32 -21.57 25.24
N LYS A 114 -7.48 -21.19 24.70
CA LYS A 114 -8.33 -22.06 23.87
C LYS A 114 -7.89 -22.13 22.41
N LEU A 115 -6.99 -21.25 21.97
CA LEU A 115 -6.49 -21.25 20.59
C LEU A 115 -5.41 -22.33 20.42
N PRO A 116 -5.36 -22.98 19.24
CA PRO A 116 -4.31 -23.96 18.97
C PRO A 116 -2.94 -23.30 18.97
N LEU A 117 -1.97 -23.95 19.61
CA LEU A 117 -0.57 -23.53 19.57
C LEU A 117 0.01 -23.82 18.18
N VAL A 118 0.45 -22.77 17.49
CA VAL A 118 1.14 -22.87 16.19
C VAL A 118 2.57 -22.38 16.37
N LYS A 119 3.53 -23.14 15.85
CA LYS A 119 4.94 -22.75 15.82
C LYS A 119 5.26 -22.16 14.44
N ASP A 120 5.40 -20.84 14.38
CA ASP A 120 5.67 -20.11 13.14
C ASP A 120 6.61 -18.93 13.40
N ILE A 121 7.19 -18.36 12.35
CA ILE A 121 8.02 -17.16 12.40
C ILE A 121 7.11 -15.94 12.47
N VAL A 122 7.13 -15.25 13.61
CA VAL A 122 6.34 -14.03 13.81
C VAL A 122 7.25 -12.80 13.77
N TRP A 123 6.93 -11.84 12.91
CA TRP A 123 7.58 -10.54 12.85
C TRP A 123 6.82 -9.54 13.74
N ARG A 124 7.35 -9.21 14.92
CA ARG A 124 6.75 -8.21 15.83
C ARG A 124 7.37 -6.83 15.57
N GLY A 125 6.57 -5.87 15.11
CA GLY A 125 6.98 -4.47 15.05
C GLY A 125 7.06 -3.88 16.46
N VAL A 126 8.28 -3.70 16.99
CA VAL A 126 8.52 -2.98 18.25
C VAL A 126 9.05 -1.60 17.89
N ASN A 127 8.21 -0.57 18.01
CA ASN A 127 8.66 0.82 17.98
C ASN A 127 9.28 1.14 19.35
N PHE A 128 10.55 1.53 19.37
CA PHE A 128 11.35 1.73 20.58
C PHE A 128 11.40 3.19 21.08
N ASP A 129 10.47 4.04 20.65
CA ASP A 129 10.42 5.44 21.12
C ASP A 129 9.20 5.67 22.02
N ASP A 130 9.42 5.60 23.34
CA ASP A 130 8.48 6.02 24.40
C ASP A 130 8.39 7.56 24.54
N THR A 131 8.69 8.31 23.47
CA THR A 131 8.52 9.77 23.39
C THR A 131 7.54 10.17 22.29
N LEU A 132 6.45 9.41 22.11
CA LEU A 132 5.35 9.82 21.24
C LEU A 132 4.65 11.04 21.84
N THR A 133 5.10 12.24 21.45
CA THR A 133 4.26 13.43 21.52
C THR A 133 2.94 13.13 20.81
N GLU A 134 1.80 13.63 21.32
CA GLU A 134 0.47 13.37 20.73
C GLU A 134 0.43 13.64 19.21
N SER A 135 1.29 14.49 18.65
CA SER A 135 1.40 14.72 17.20
C SER A 135 1.95 13.55 16.37
N ASN A 136 2.75 12.64 16.94
CA ASN A 136 3.46 11.60 16.18
C ASN A 136 2.57 10.38 15.86
N TYR A 137 1.59 10.05 16.72
CA TYR A 137 0.78 8.84 16.51
C TYR A 137 -0.06 8.91 15.23
N LEU A 138 -0.55 10.09 14.80
CA LEU A 138 -1.34 10.23 13.57
C LEU A 138 -0.51 9.92 12.33
N PHE A 139 0.72 10.41 12.26
CA PHE A 139 1.59 10.14 11.12
C PHE A 139 2.13 8.72 11.14
N ASP A 140 2.40 8.17 12.33
CA ASP A 140 2.76 6.75 12.46
C ASP A 140 1.59 5.83 12.11
N PHE A 141 0.35 6.23 12.40
CA PHE A 141 -0.84 5.54 11.93
C PHE A 141 -0.92 5.53 10.39
N ILE A 142 -0.65 6.66 9.73
CA ILE A 142 -0.58 6.71 8.25
C ILE A 142 0.49 5.78 7.71
N LYS A 143 1.68 5.75 8.33
CA LYS A 143 2.72 4.78 7.96
C LYS A 143 2.23 3.34 8.11
N GLN A 144 1.58 3.00 9.22
CA GLN A 144 1.00 1.67 9.40
C GLN A 144 -0.04 1.33 8.33
N GLN A 145 -0.91 2.28 7.96
CA GLN A 145 -1.89 2.07 6.89
C GLN A 145 -1.21 1.78 5.55
N TYR A 146 -0.17 2.52 5.18
CA TYR A 146 0.59 2.23 3.97
C TYR A 146 1.33 0.90 4.05
N GLN A 147 1.81 0.47 5.21
CA GLN A 147 2.43 -0.86 5.34
C GLN A 147 1.41 -2.00 5.23
N GLN A 148 0.24 -1.86 5.86
CA GLN A 148 -0.78 -2.92 5.94
C GLN A 148 -1.63 -3.03 4.66
N ASN A 149 -1.99 -1.91 4.05
CA ASN A 149 -2.90 -1.87 2.89
C ASN A 149 -2.18 -1.92 1.54
N SER A 150 -0.84 -1.96 1.52
CA SER A 150 -0.08 -2.05 0.27
C SER A 150 -0.01 -3.49 -0.22
N ARG A 151 -1.08 -3.92 -0.90
CA ARG A 151 -1.14 -5.19 -1.63
C ARG A 151 -1.37 -4.96 -3.13
N ILE A 152 -0.79 -5.82 -3.96
CA ILE A 152 -1.04 -5.89 -5.39
C ILE A 152 -2.03 -7.02 -5.64
N GLU A 153 -3.21 -6.66 -6.14
CA GLU A 153 -4.22 -7.61 -6.64
C GLU A 153 -3.81 -8.13 -8.01
N ARG A 154 -4.01 -9.42 -8.28
CA ARG A 154 -3.91 -9.96 -9.64
C ARG A 154 -5.12 -9.49 -10.45
N ILE A 155 -4.91 -9.14 -11.72
CA ILE A 155 -5.95 -8.59 -12.59
C ILE A 155 -6.99 -9.68 -12.84
N LEU A 156 -6.60 -10.83 -13.37
CA LEU A 156 -7.57 -11.89 -13.68
C LEU A 156 -8.10 -12.62 -12.44
N ASN A 157 -7.47 -12.48 -11.28
CA ASN A 157 -7.93 -13.07 -10.02
C ASN A 157 -7.75 -12.12 -8.82
N PRO A 158 -8.63 -11.11 -8.63
CA PRO A 158 -8.47 -10.11 -7.57
C PRO A 158 -8.55 -10.68 -6.14
N ALA A 159 -9.12 -11.89 -5.97
CA ALA A 159 -9.12 -12.57 -4.67
C ALA A 159 -7.69 -12.96 -4.24
N LYS A 160 -6.78 -13.17 -5.20
CA LYS A 160 -5.35 -13.32 -4.94
C LYS A 160 -4.70 -11.94 -4.92
N SER A 161 -4.25 -11.54 -3.74
CA SER A 161 -3.48 -10.32 -3.52
C SER A 161 -2.22 -10.62 -2.73
N PHE A 162 -1.13 -9.93 -3.05
CA PHE A 162 0.18 -10.17 -2.44
C PHE A 162 0.77 -8.86 -1.88
N PRO A 163 1.57 -8.92 -0.80
CA PRO A 163 2.24 -7.73 -0.28
C PRO A 163 3.07 -7.02 -1.37
N ILE A 164 3.01 -5.69 -1.42
CA ILE A 164 3.68 -4.91 -2.46
C ILE A 164 5.20 -5.13 -2.45
N HIS A 165 5.80 -5.35 -1.29
CA HIS A 165 7.25 -5.51 -1.16
C HIS A 165 7.75 -6.86 -1.68
N GLU A 166 6.89 -7.86 -1.73
CA GLU A 166 7.17 -9.18 -2.32
C GLU A 166 6.88 -9.20 -3.82
N SER A 167 6.10 -8.23 -4.31
CA SER A 167 5.53 -8.27 -5.67
C SER A 167 5.84 -7.11 -6.58
N TYR A 168 6.51 -6.10 -6.05
CA TYR A 168 6.93 -4.96 -6.84
C TYR A 168 8.25 -5.27 -7.53
N ILE A 169 8.28 -5.05 -8.84
CA ILE A 169 9.51 -5.10 -9.63
C ILE A 169 9.87 -3.68 -10.02
N ASN A 170 11.13 -3.35 -9.79
CA ASN A 170 11.65 -2.02 -10.06
C ASN A 170 11.52 -1.70 -11.54
N LEU A 171 10.68 -0.70 -11.84
CA LEU A 171 10.49 -0.22 -13.19
C LEU A 171 11.67 0.65 -13.60
N ALA A 172 12.04 0.58 -14.87
CA ALA A 172 13.09 1.45 -15.41
C ALA A 172 12.57 2.89 -15.55
N ILE A 173 13.19 3.81 -14.80
CA ILE A 173 12.88 5.26 -14.80
C ILE A 173 14.03 6.01 -15.47
N VAL A 174 13.71 6.89 -16.41
CA VAL A 174 14.69 7.59 -17.25
C VAL A 174 14.36 9.07 -17.35
N THR A 175 15.35 9.92 -17.61
CA THR A 175 15.10 11.36 -17.79
C THR A 175 14.62 11.67 -19.20
N THR A 176 13.68 12.61 -19.35
CA THR A 176 13.14 12.98 -20.67
C THR A 176 14.14 13.72 -21.55
N LYS A 177 15.15 14.41 -20.99
CA LYS A 177 16.20 15.06 -21.79
C LYS A 177 17.01 14.05 -22.60
N GLU A 178 17.40 12.94 -21.98
CA GLU A 178 18.08 11.83 -22.65
C GLU A 178 17.15 11.15 -23.69
N GLN A 179 15.84 11.13 -23.42
CA GLN A 179 14.86 10.54 -24.33
C GLN A 179 14.60 11.39 -25.58
N ASP A 180 14.46 12.71 -25.45
CA ASP A 180 14.27 13.63 -26.58
C ASP A 180 15.50 13.65 -27.51
N GLU A 181 16.71 13.48 -26.98
CA GLU A 181 17.95 13.36 -27.75
C GLU A 181 18.01 12.06 -28.56
N ASN A 182 17.65 10.93 -27.93
CA ASN A 182 17.62 9.63 -28.59
C ASN A 182 16.48 9.53 -29.63
N GLU A 183 15.30 10.06 -29.33
CA GLU A 183 14.18 10.09 -30.28
C GLU A 183 14.47 10.95 -31.52
N LYS A 184 15.28 12.01 -31.39
CA LYS A 184 15.72 12.81 -32.54
C LYS A 184 16.66 12.02 -33.44
N GLN A 185 17.60 11.26 -32.88
CA GLN A 185 18.53 10.43 -33.65
C GLN A 185 17.82 9.30 -34.42
N LEU A 186 16.71 8.78 -33.89
CA LEU A 186 15.94 7.69 -34.49
C LEU A 186 14.98 8.13 -35.60
N ARG A 187 14.54 9.40 -35.61
CA ARG A 187 13.63 9.94 -36.65
C ARG A 187 14.27 10.05 -38.03
N ASP A 188 15.58 9.94 -38.14
CA ASP A 188 16.32 9.97 -39.41
C ASP A 188 16.33 8.61 -40.14
N ILE A 189 15.75 7.55 -39.55
CA ILE A 189 15.69 6.21 -40.13
C ILE A 189 14.26 5.91 -40.63
N GLN A 190 14.12 5.60 -41.93
CA GLN A 190 12.82 5.50 -42.63
C GLN A 190 11.95 4.29 -42.21
N TYR A 191 10.64 4.53 -42.17
CA TYR A 191 9.57 3.64 -41.69
C TYR A 191 9.21 2.48 -42.64
N GLY A 192 9.07 1.27 -42.08
CA GLY A 192 8.40 0.13 -42.72
C GLY A 192 7.99 -0.96 -41.72
N ASP A 193 8.94 -1.40 -40.89
CA ASP A 193 8.75 -2.48 -39.89
C ASP A 193 9.02 -2.01 -38.44
N ALA A 194 9.02 -0.70 -38.23
CA ALA A 194 9.75 -0.01 -37.18
C ALA A 194 9.20 -0.16 -35.75
N ILE A 195 7.93 -0.52 -35.51
CA ILE A 195 7.39 -0.47 -34.12
C ILE A 195 8.11 -1.44 -33.17
N MET A 196 8.69 -2.52 -33.70
CA MET A 196 9.32 -3.58 -32.91
C MET A 196 10.84 -3.41 -32.74
N SER A 197 11.56 -2.98 -33.80
CA SER A 197 13.00 -2.68 -33.71
C SER A 197 13.27 -1.38 -32.95
N THR A 198 12.40 -0.37 -33.10
CA THR A 198 12.54 0.90 -32.38
C THR A 198 12.29 0.72 -30.87
N PHE A 199 11.61 -0.35 -30.44
CA PHE A 199 11.37 -0.65 -29.02
C PHE A 199 12.68 -1.06 -28.32
N GLU A 200 13.44 -1.99 -28.90
CA GLU A 200 14.75 -2.40 -28.37
C GLU A 200 15.78 -1.26 -28.45
N GLU A 201 15.75 -0.44 -29.50
CA GLU A 201 16.69 0.67 -29.70
C GLU A 201 16.39 1.91 -28.83
N ILE A 202 15.12 2.23 -28.55
CA ILE A 202 14.76 3.34 -27.64
C ILE A 202 15.08 3.00 -26.17
N TYR A 203 15.01 1.73 -25.78
CA TYR A 203 15.12 1.33 -24.37
C TYR A 203 16.45 0.62 -24.01
N GLY A 204 17.30 0.30 -25.00
CA GLY A 204 18.54 -0.47 -24.81
C GLY A 204 19.72 0.25 -24.14
N MET A 205 19.74 1.60 -24.14
CA MET A 205 20.78 2.39 -23.44
C MET A 205 20.16 3.58 -22.72
N LYS A 206 19.72 3.37 -21.48
CA LYS A 206 19.31 4.46 -20.59
C LYS A 206 19.89 4.26 -19.19
N SER A 207 20.50 5.31 -18.65
CA SER A 207 20.85 5.44 -17.24
C SER A 207 19.56 5.39 -16.43
N THR A 208 19.25 4.22 -15.84
CA THR A 208 18.09 4.10 -14.96
C THR A 208 18.36 4.81 -13.65
N ILE A 209 17.43 5.67 -13.25
CA ILE A 209 17.44 6.32 -11.94
C ILE A 209 16.77 5.40 -10.93
N ASP A 210 17.43 5.17 -9.79
CA ASP A 210 16.79 4.52 -8.65
C ASP A 210 15.70 5.44 -8.08
N ILE A 211 14.58 4.85 -7.66
CA ILE A 211 13.44 5.57 -7.10
C ILE A 211 13.88 6.45 -5.92
N GLN A 212 14.79 5.98 -5.07
CA GLN A 212 15.29 6.76 -3.94
C GLN A 212 16.01 8.05 -4.38
N ASP A 213 16.61 8.02 -5.57
CA ASP A 213 17.42 9.09 -6.14
C ASP A 213 16.61 10.07 -7.01
N ILE A 214 15.28 9.87 -7.14
CA ILE A 214 14.40 10.75 -7.91
C ILE A 214 14.51 12.23 -7.48
N PHE A 215 14.87 12.49 -6.21
CA PHE A 215 15.09 13.83 -5.66
C PHE A 215 16.57 14.21 -5.49
N ASN A 216 17.52 13.37 -5.90
CA ASN A 216 18.96 13.62 -5.75
C ASN A 216 19.55 14.42 -6.92
N THR A 217 18.82 14.55 -8.03
CA THR A 217 19.25 15.33 -9.21
C THR A 217 19.25 16.86 -8.99
N TYR A 218 19.18 17.36 -7.75
CA TYR A 218 18.80 18.75 -7.44
C TYR A 218 19.79 19.52 -6.58
N LEU A 219 19.92 20.80 -6.93
CA LEU A 219 20.46 21.89 -6.11
C LEU A 219 19.36 22.83 -5.57
N ASN A 220 18.09 22.63 -5.97
CA ASN A 220 16.96 23.52 -5.64
C ASN A 220 16.19 23.07 -4.39
N GLN A 221 15.61 24.04 -3.67
CA GLN A 221 14.77 23.77 -2.49
C GLN A 221 13.38 23.18 -2.82
N ARG A 222 12.87 23.34 -4.05
CA ARG A 222 11.60 22.75 -4.50
C ARG A 222 11.84 21.43 -5.21
N LYS A 223 11.12 20.39 -4.82
CA LYS A 223 11.25 19.02 -5.32
C LYS A 223 9.95 18.64 -6.04
N GLN A 224 9.76 19.18 -7.24
CA GLN A 224 8.55 18.99 -8.08
C GLN A 224 8.91 18.13 -9.28
N VAL A 225 8.33 16.93 -9.38
CA VAL A 225 8.67 15.93 -10.40
C VAL A 225 7.43 15.52 -11.16
N LEU A 226 7.52 15.52 -12.49
CA LEU A 226 6.52 14.92 -13.35
C LEU A 226 7.02 13.57 -13.85
N VAL A 227 6.27 12.51 -13.57
CA VAL A 227 6.58 11.14 -13.98
C VAL A 227 5.57 10.71 -15.04
N PHE A 228 6.06 10.55 -16.27
CA PHE A 228 5.30 10.07 -17.40
C PHE A 228 5.28 8.55 -17.47
N GLY A 229 4.31 8.06 -18.22
CA GLY A 229 4.26 6.67 -18.61
C GLY A 229 2.97 6.35 -19.36
N ARG A 230 3.04 5.37 -20.26
CA ARG A 230 1.88 4.93 -21.04
C ARG A 230 0.83 4.23 -20.14
N ALA A 231 -0.34 3.93 -20.71
CA ALA A 231 -1.37 3.17 -20.00
C ALA A 231 -0.82 1.78 -19.63
N GLY A 232 -1.15 1.27 -18.44
CA GLY A 232 -0.73 -0.06 -18.00
C GLY A 232 0.75 -0.20 -17.60
N ILE A 233 1.56 0.86 -17.70
CA ILE A 233 3.00 0.78 -17.44
C ILE A 233 3.37 0.68 -15.94
N GLY A 234 2.40 0.87 -15.04
CA GLY A 234 2.62 0.75 -13.58
C GLY A 234 2.72 2.06 -12.80
N LYS A 235 2.35 3.22 -13.35
CA LYS A 235 2.38 4.52 -12.64
C LYS A 235 1.71 4.49 -11.25
N SER A 236 0.48 3.99 -11.16
CA SER A 236 -0.22 3.87 -9.86
C SER A 236 0.42 2.85 -8.92
N ILE A 237 1.07 1.80 -9.46
CA ILE A 237 1.84 0.85 -8.65
C ILE A 237 3.08 1.54 -8.07
N PHE A 238 3.80 2.31 -8.89
CA PHE A 238 4.91 3.14 -8.47
C PHE A 238 4.53 4.10 -7.32
N CYS A 239 3.40 4.82 -7.45
CA CYS A 239 2.90 5.71 -6.39
C CYS A 239 2.68 4.98 -5.06
N ARG A 240 2.05 3.79 -5.11
CA ARG A 240 1.81 2.97 -3.91
C ARG A 240 3.10 2.40 -3.32
N TYR A 241 4.03 1.96 -4.16
CA TYR A 241 5.32 1.43 -3.71
C TYR A 241 6.16 2.48 -3.00
N VAL A 242 6.19 3.69 -3.56
CA VAL A 242 6.84 4.84 -2.94
C VAL A 242 6.23 5.18 -1.58
N ALA A 243 4.90 5.20 -1.47
CA ALA A 243 4.22 5.41 -0.19
C ALA A 243 4.57 4.34 0.84
N TYR A 244 4.63 3.07 0.42
CA TYR A 244 5.07 1.95 1.25
C TYR A 244 6.52 2.12 1.72
N LYS A 245 7.46 2.47 0.83
CA LYS A 245 8.88 2.63 1.16
C LYS A 245 9.15 3.81 2.09
N TRP A 246 8.41 4.92 1.93
CA TRP A 246 8.44 6.00 2.90
C TRP A 246 7.92 5.51 4.27
N ALA A 247 6.82 4.75 4.27
CA ALA A 247 6.22 4.26 5.49
C ALA A 247 7.10 3.28 6.27
N THR A 248 7.95 2.50 5.60
CA THR A 248 8.96 1.64 6.25
C THR A 248 10.22 2.38 6.67
N GLY A 249 10.31 3.69 6.40
CA GLY A 249 11.49 4.50 6.69
C GLY A 249 12.65 4.28 5.72
N ALA A 250 12.41 3.59 4.59
CA ALA A 250 13.44 3.36 3.58
C ALA A 250 13.67 4.61 2.72
N PHE A 251 12.61 5.34 2.35
CA PHE A 251 12.69 6.52 1.49
C PHE A 251 12.27 7.80 2.21
N TRP A 252 12.99 8.88 1.89
CA TRP A 252 12.65 10.28 2.19
C TRP A 252 12.12 10.54 3.61
N THR A 253 12.89 10.09 4.60
CA THR A 253 12.57 10.20 6.03
C THR A 253 12.53 11.65 6.51
N GLU A 254 13.00 12.61 5.72
CA GLU A 254 12.88 14.04 6.01
C GLU A 254 11.43 14.54 6.01
N TYR A 255 10.52 13.85 5.31
CA TYR A 255 9.10 14.21 5.25
C TYR A 255 8.33 13.55 6.39
N LYS A 256 7.70 14.37 7.22
CA LYS A 256 6.83 13.90 8.32
C LYS A 256 5.57 13.21 7.81
N LEU A 257 5.09 13.62 6.65
CA LEU A 257 3.89 13.10 5.99
C LEU A 257 4.15 12.91 4.50
N LEU A 258 3.77 11.74 3.98
CA LEU A 258 3.56 11.51 2.56
C LEU A 258 2.06 11.35 2.32
N ALA A 259 1.51 12.14 1.40
CA ALA A 259 0.10 12.14 1.05
C ALA A 259 -0.10 11.63 -0.38
N LEU A 260 -0.52 10.37 -0.51
CA LEU A 260 -0.94 9.77 -1.78
C LEU A 260 -2.38 10.16 -2.11
N ILE A 261 -2.55 10.98 -3.15
CA ILE A 261 -3.84 11.49 -3.62
C ILE A 261 -4.12 10.95 -5.04
N PRO A 262 -5.02 9.95 -5.18
CA PRO A 262 -5.52 9.56 -6.50
C PRO A 262 -6.36 10.70 -7.08
N LEU A 263 -5.90 11.33 -8.15
CA LEU A 263 -6.53 12.54 -8.66
C LEU A 263 -7.95 12.28 -9.19
N ARG A 264 -8.24 11.07 -9.71
CA ARG A 264 -9.61 10.64 -10.05
C ARG A 264 -10.62 10.71 -8.90
N CYS A 265 -10.19 10.81 -7.65
CA CYS A 265 -11.10 10.98 -6.52
C CYS A 265 -11.66 12.41 -6.41
N LEU A 266 -11.12 13.38 -7.14
CA LEU A 266 -11.56 14.78 -7.12
C LEU A 266 -12.84 14.97 -7.97
N THR A 267 -13.91 14.28 -7.58
CA THR A 267 -15.24 14.33 -8.21
C THR A 267 -16.24 15.10 -7.37
N THR A 268 -17.33 15.57 -7.98
CA THR A 268 -18.44 16.23 -7.28
C THR A 268 -19.09 15.31 -6.24
N ASP A 269 -19.19 14.00 -6.50
CA ASP A 269 -19.83 13.06 -5.56
C ASP A 269 -19.00 12.88 -4.28
N ARG A 270 -17.67 12.86 -4.42
CA ARG A 270 -16.76 12.76 -3.28
C ARG A 270 -16.55 14.12 -2.62
N TYR A 271 -16.59 15.21 -3.37
CA TYR A 271 -16.38 16.57 -2.87
C TYR A 271 -17.53 17.46 -3.34
N PRO A 272 -18.72 17.38 -2.70
CA PRO A 272 -19.85 18.21 -3.08
C PRO A 272 -19.56 19.70 -2.88
N PRO A 273 -20.16 20.60 -3.66
CA PRO A 273 -19.99 22.04 -3.45
C PRO A 273 -20.39 22.43 -2.03
N LEU A 274 -19.49 23.12 -1.33
CA LEU A 274 -19.77 23.67 0.00
C LEU A 274 -20.59 24.96 -0.13
N SER A 275 -21.15 25.41 1.00
CA SER A 275 -21.83 26.71 1.07
C SER A 275 -20.96 27.85 0.49
N SER A 276 -21.57 28.92 -0.01
CA SER A 276 -20.98 29.94 -0.90
C SER A 276 -19.72 30.70 -0.40
N LYS A 277 -19.22 30.40 0.80
CA LYS A 277 -17.98 30.97 1.37
C LYS A 277 -16.93 29.92 1.79
N GLN A 278 -17.20 28.63 1.64
CA GLN A 278 -16.29 27.56 2.05
C GLN A 278 -15.68 26.86 0.84
N SER A 279 -14.40 26.51 0.94
CA SER A 279 -13.69 25.70 -0.06
C SER A 279 -12.94 24.60 0.66
N TYR A 280 -12.82 23.45 0.01
CA TYR A 280 -11.93 22.39 0.47
C TYR A 280 -10.49 22.90 0.53
N SER A 281 -9.78 22.44 1.55
CA SER A 281 -8.38 22.71 1.82
C SER A 281 -7.51 21.47 1.59
N LEU A 282 -6.19 21.64 1.63
CA LEU A 282 -5.25 20.54 1.48
C LEU A 282 -5.35 19.51 2.64
N VAL A 283 -5.68 19.96 3.85
CA VAL A 283 -5.86 19.03 4.98
C VAL A 283 -7.12 18.17 4.80
N ASP A 284 -8.17 18.70 4.15
CA ASP A 284 -9.37 17.93 3.85
C ASP A 284 -9.08 16.76 2.90
N LEU A 285 -8.14 16.93 1.97
CA LEU A 285 -7.65 15.85 1.12
C LEU A 285 -6.92 14.77 1.91
N VAL A 286 -6.07 15.15 2.87
CA VAL A 286 -5.37 14.20 3.73
C VAL A 286 -6.38 13.41 4.57
N LYS A 287 -7.33 14.09 5.22
CA LYS A 287 -8.40 13.47 5.99
C LYS A 287 -9.17 12.44 5.15
N LYS A 288 -9.53 12.81 3.93
CA LYS A 288 -10.42 11.99 3.09
C LYS A 288 -9.72 10.88 2.32
N GLU A 289 -8.58 11.17 1.69
CA GLU A 289 -7.90 10.22 0.79
C GLU A 289 -6.77 9.43 1.47
N VAL A 290 -6.16 9.96 2.53
CA VAL A 290 -5.06 9.28 3.24
C VAL A 290 -5.58 8.50 4.44
N LEU A 291 -6.37 9.13 5.30
CA LEU A 291 -6.88 8.49 6.51
C LEU A 291 -8.12 7.63 6.25
N SER A 292 -8.91 7.96 5.22
CA SER A 292 -10.09 7.20 4.79
C SER A 292 -11.11 6.92 5.90
N MET A 293 -11.15 7.75 6.94
CA MET A 293 -12.07 7.62 8.08
C MET A 293 -12.44 8.99 8.66
N ASN A 294 -13.60 9.03 9.32
CA ASN A 294 -13.98 10.20 10.11
C ASN A 294 -13.14 10.19 11.39
N LEU A 295 -12.25 11.17 11.48
CA LEU A 295 -11.50 11.41 12.70
C LEU A 295 -12.43 11.91 13.81
N PRO A 296 -12.29 11.46 15.06
CA PRO A 296 -12.85 12.14 16.23
C PRO A 296 -12.40 13.61 16.26
N GLU A 297 -13.22 14.50 16.84
CA GLU A 297 -12.95 15.95 16.85
C GLU A 297 -11.56 16.32 17.39
N LYS A 298 -11.08 15.61 18.41
CA LYS A 298 -9.74 15.82 18.97
C LYS A 298 -8.64 15.51 17.95
N GLU A 299 -8.75 14.40 17.22
CA GLU A 299 -7.77 13.99 16.21
C GLU A 299 -7.84 14.89 14.97
N ASP A 300 -9.04 15.34 14.61
CA ASP A 300 -9.27 16.30 13.53
C ASP A 300 -8.60 17.65 13.81
N SER A 301 -8.80 18.17 15.03
CA SER A 301 -8.17 19.41 15.50
C SER A 301 -6.66 19.28 15.60
N LEU A 302 -6.18 18.14 16.11
CA LEU A 302 -4.75 17.84 16.17
C LEU A 302 -4.14 17.80 14.78
N LEU A 303 -4.71 17.04 13.84
CA LEU A 303 -4.23 16.95 12.46
C LEU A 303 -4.16 18.35 11.83
N THR A 304 -5.21 19.15 12.00
CA THR A 304 -5.26 20.52 11.46
C THR A 304 -4.17 21.41 12.06
N THR A 305 -3.79 21.18 13.32
CA THR A 305 -2.72 21.93 14.01
C THR A 305 -1.32 21.49 13.59
N VAL A 306 -1.10 20.19 13.41
CA VAL A 306 0.24 19.62 13.12
C VAL A 306 0.54 19.54 11.62
N PHE A 307 -0.48 19.62 10.77
CA PHE A 307 -0.37 19.53 9.33
C PHE A 307 0.38 20.75 8.76
N ASP A 308 1.42 20.46 7.99
CA ASP A 308 2.20 21.46 7.28
C ASP A 308 2.36 21.03 5.82
N ALA A 309 1.67 21.73 4.92
CA ALA A 309 1.70 21.44 3.49
C ALA A 309 3.10 21.58 2.88
N ASN A 310 3.98 22.41 3.48
CA ASN A 310 5.36 22.60 3.02
C ASN A 310 6.31 21.50 3.51
N LYS A 311 5.94 20.75 4.55
CA LYS A 311 6.69 19.58 5.05
C LYS A 311 6.06 18.25 4.65
N THR A 312 5.05 18.30 3.79
CA THR A 312 4.36 17.13 3.25
C THR A 312 4.88 16.84 1.85
N LEU A 313 5.20 15.58 1.57
CA LEU A 313 5.46 15.12 0.22
C LEU A 313 4.17 14.63 -0.43
N TRP A 314 3.76 15.23 -1.53
CA TRP A 314 2.52 14.88 -2.22
C TRP A 314 2.78 13.92 -3.38
N ILE A 315 2.08 12.79 -3.40
CA ILE A 315 2.07 11.87 -4.55
C ILE A 315 0.72 12.00 -5.24
N LEU A 316 0.71 12.64 -6.41
CA LEU A 316 -0.50 12.99 -7.15
C LEU A 316 -0.66 12.01 -8.32
N ASP A 317 -1.52 11.00 -8.14
CA ASP A 317 -1.64 9.88 -9.08
C ASP A 317 -2.72 10.13 -10.14
N GLY A 318 -2.32 10.23 -11.42
CA GLY A 318 -3.24 10.24 -12.56
C GLY A 318 -3.75 11.63 -12.97
N TYR A 319 -2.87 12.59 -13.24
CA TYR A 319 -3.26 13.94 -13.67
C TYR A 319 -4.05 13.96 -14.99
N ASP A 320 -3.74 13.03 -15.90
CA ASP A 320 -4.47 12.88 -17.17
C ASP A 320 -5.95 12.53 -16.97
N GLU A 321 -6.33 11.99 -15.81
CA GLU A 321 -7.70 11.56 -15.51
C GLU A 321 -8.63 12.75 -15.18
N ILE A 322 -8.07 13.91 -14.80
CA ILE A 322 -8.87 15.05 -14.31
C ILE A 322 -8.68 16.36 -15.07
N VAL A 323 -7.56 16.55 -15.77
CA VAL A 323 -7.18 17.85 -16.34
C VAL A 323 -8.25 18.47 -17.24
N GLN A 324 -9.00 17.65 -17.97
CA GLN A 324 -10.07 18.13 -18.86
C GLN A 324 -11.43 18.33 -18.17
N ASN A 325 -11.69 17.59 -17.08
CA ASN A 325 -13.03 17.45 -16.49
C ASN A 325 -13.10 17.79 -15.00
N ILE A 326 -12.10 18.50 -14.47
CA ILE A 326 -12.09 18.89 -13.05
C ILE A 326 -13.31 19.78 -12.71
N PRO A 327 -14.10 19.44 -11.67
CA PRO A 327 -15.22 20.27 -11.23
C PRO A 327 -14.78 21.70 -10.88
N GLY A 328 -15.61 22.68 -11.26
CA GLY A 328 -15.27 24.10 -11.14
C GLY A 328 -14.83 24.53 -9.73
N HIS A 329 -15.51 24.03 -8.70
CA HIS A 329 -15.21 24.33 -7.29
C HIS A 329 -13.92 23.67 -6.78
N LEU A 330 -13.42 22.63 -7.46
CA LEU A 330 -12.17 21.95 -7.09
C LEU A 330 -10.94 22.48 -7.85
N LYS A 331 -11.13 23.33 -8.86
CA LYS A 331 -10.01 23.93 -9.63
C LYS A 331 -9.03 24.69 -8.73
N CYS A 332 -9.55 25.40 -7.72
CA CYS A 332 -8.72 26.12 -6.76
C CYS A 332 -7.88 25.15 -5.92
N LEU A 333 -8.50 24.08 -5.41
CA LEU A 333 -7.82 23.05 -4.62
C LEU A 333 -6.73 22.34 -5.42
N LEU A 334 -7.01 21.96 -6.68
CA LEU A 334 -6.02 21.38 -7.57
C LEU A 334 -4.84 22.33 -7.81
N LYS A 335 -5.11 23.63 -8.01
CA LYS A 335 -4.06 24.64 -8.15
C LYS A 335 -3.23 24.77 -6.88
N GLN A 336 -3.83 24.69 -5.70
CA GLN A 336 -3.10 24.67 -4.43
C GLN A 336 -2.19 23.45 -4.32
N LEU A 337 -2.69 22.25 -4.66
CA LEU A 337 -1.90 21.01 -4.68
C LEU A 337 -0.68 21.13 -5.60
N LEU A 338 -0.87 21.60 -6.83
CA LEU A 338 0.21 21.73 -7.82
C LEU A 338 1.21 22.84 -7.48
N ASN A 339 0.87 23.74 -6.56
CA ASN A 339 1.78 24.80 -6.07
C ASN A 339 2.59 24.38 -4.83
N THR A 340 2.34 23.19 -4.27
CA THR A 340 3.12 22.68 -3.12
C THR A 340 4.60 22.51 -3.50
N PRO A 341 5.54 22.75 -2.55
CA PRO A 341 6.97 22.74 -2.87
C PRO A 341 7.54 21.35 -3.16
N HIS A 342 6.89 20.29 -2.68
CA HIS A 342 7.36 18.91 -2.79
C HIS A 342 6.26 17.98 -3.28
N HIS A 343 6.35 17.56 -4.54
CA HIS A 343 5.37 16.62 -5.09
C HIS A 343 5.91 15.81 -6.26
N ILE A 344 5.34 14.62 -6.43
CA ILE A 344 5.48 13.78 -7.61
C ILE A 344 4.10 13.70 -8.26
N VAL A 345 3.99 14.14 -9.52
CA VAL A 345 2.77 13.99 -10.32
C VAL A 345 2.98 12.87 -11.31
N THR A 346 2.03 11.93 -11.42
CA THR A 346 2.01 10.96 -12.51
C THR A 346 1.01 11.35 -13.58
N SER A 347 1.37 11.17 -14.85
CA SER A 347 0.48 11.46 -15.98
C SER A 347 0.82 10.64 -17.22
N ARG A 348 -0.13 10.53 -18.15
CA ARG A 348 0.16 10.10 -19.53
C ARG A 348 0.80 11.26 -20.32
N PRO A 349 1.73 10.98 -21.27
CA PRO A 349 2.40 12.03 -22.04
C PRO A 349 1.44 12.96 -22.81
N TYR A 350 0.39 12.39 -23.42
CA TYR A 350 -0.43 13.06 -24.42
C TYR A 350 -1.49 14.03 -23.87
N LEU A 351 -1.79 13.98 -22.57
CA LEU A 351 -2.85 14.79 -21.95
C LEU A 351 -2.30 15.76 -20.89
N ASN A 352 -0.97 15.89 -20.79
CA ASN A 352 -0.36 16.72 -19.78
C ASN A 352 -0.17 18.17 -20.25
N THR A 353 -0.59 19.12 -19.43
CA THR A 353 -0.39 20.56 -19.61
C THR A 353 0.61 21.16 -18.62
N LEU A 354 1.16 20.34 -17.70
CA LEU A 354 2.08 20.81 -16.68
C LEU A 354 3.50 21.02 -17.24
N SER A 355 4.09 22.16 -16.88
CA SER A 355 5.46 22.50 -17.22
C SER A 355 6.33 22.44 -15.95
N TYR A 356 6.93 21.29 -15.70
CA TYR A 356 7.92 21.11 -14.64
C TYR A 356 9.33 21.00 -15.21
N ASP A 357 10.30 21.49 -14.45
CA ASP A 357 11.72 21.46 -14.81
C ASP A 357 12.24 20.02 -14.90
N THR A 358 11.74 19.15 -14.01
CA THR A 358 12.09 17.73 -14.01
C THR A 358 10.93 16.88 -14.50
N LYS A 359 11.23 16.13 -15.55
CA LYS A 359 10.34 15.19 -16.21
C LYS A 359 11.06 13.86 -16.37
N MET A 360 10.47 12.82 -15.82
CA MET A 360 10.96 11.44 -15.90
C MET A 360 9.94 10.57 -16.62
N GLU A 361 10.36 9.45 -17.17
CA GLU A 361 9.46 8.47 -17.79
C GLU A 361 9.68 7.08 -17.20
N ILE A 362 8.58 6.44 -16.80
CA ILE A 362 8.53 5.02 -16.51
C ILE A 362 8.41 4.28 -17.84
N THR A 363 9.42 3.50 -18.16
CA THR A 363 9.57 2.83 -19.46
C THR A 363 9.07 1.38 -19.47
N GLY A 364 8.79 0.82 -18.30
CA GLY A 364 8.27 -0.55 -18.14
C GLY A 364 9.32 -1.51 -17.59
N PHE A 365 9.15 -2.78 -17.93
CA PHE A 365 10.07 -3.86 -17.55
C PHE A 365 11.20 -4.00 -18.56
N LYS A 366 12.42 -4.21 -18.06
CA LYS A 366 13.53 -4.75 -18.84
C LYS A 366 13.41 -6.27 -18.98
N ASP A 367 14.22 -6.86 -19.85
CA ASP A 367 14.29 -8.31 -20.06
C ASP A 367 14.48 -9.10 -18.75
N GLU A 368 15.32 -8.59 -17.84
CA GLU A 368 15.53 -9.22 -16.53
C GLU A 368 14.28 -9.12 -15.64
N ASN A 369 13.58 -7.99 -15.69
CA ASN A 369 12.35 -7.78 -14.94
C ASN A 369 11.22 -8.69 -15.41
N ILE A 370 11.15 -9.00 -16.71
CA ILE A 370 10.18 -9.95 -17.24
C ILE A 370 10.42 -11.34 -16.62
N LYS A 371 11.68 -11.79 -16.59
CA LYS A 371 12.05 -13.09 -15.99
C LYS A 371 11.69 -13.13 -14.51
N GLU A 372 12.08 -12.11 -13.76
CA GLU A 372 11.77 -11.95 -12.34
C GLU A 372 10.26 -11.97 -12.08
N TYR A 373 9.48 -11.26 -12.90
CA TYR A 373 8.02 -11.23 -12.78
C TYR A 373 7.38 -12.59 -13.00
N VAL A 374 7.80 -13.28 -14.07
CA VAL A 374 7.25 -14.60 -14.41
C VAL A 374 7.58 -15.60 -13.30
N GLU A 375 8.81 -15.59 -12.78
CA GLU A 375 9.20 -16.40 -11.63
C GLU A 375 8.33 -16.16 -10.41
N GLN A 376 8.24 -14.90 -10.01
CA GLN A 376 7.51 -14.52 -8.82
C GLN A 376 6.01 -14.76 -8.94
N PHE A 377 5.44 -14.62 -10.15
CA PHE A 377 4.03 -14.90 -10.42
C PHE A 377 3.69 -16.37 -10.19
N PHE A 378 4.43 -17.30 -10.80
CA PHE A 378 4.10 -18.73 -10.70
C PHE A 378 4.36 -19.27 -9.30
N ASN A 379 5.42 -18.81 -8.62
CA ASN A 379 5.68 -19.16 -7.22
C ASN A 379 4.55 -18.74 -6.26
N GLN A 380 3.78 -17.71 -6.63
CA GLN A 380 2.67 -17.20 -5.84
C GLN A 380 1.31 -17.81 -6.24
N MET A 381 1.20 -18.37 -7.44
CA MET A 381 -0.08 -18.80 -8.02
C MET A 381 -0.29 -20.31 -7.94
N GLU A 382 0.78 -21.09 -7.97
CA GLU A 382 0.78 -22.55 -7.99
C GLU A 382 1.26 -23.12 -6.64
N ASP A 383 0.50 -24.03 -6.06
CA ASP A 383 0.85 -24.68 -4.79
C ASP A 383 1.89 -25.81 -5.00
N GLU A 384 1.86 -26.45 -6.18
CA GLU A 384 2.80 -27.51 -6.57
C GLU A 384 4.02 -26.94 -7.28
N LEU A 385 5.19 -27.06 -6.63
CA LEU A 385 6.45 -26.50 -7.12
C LEU A 385 6.84 -27.02 -8.51
N ASP A 386 6.64 -28.31 -8.77
CA ASP A 386 7.00 -28.91 -10.06
C ASP A 386 6.15 -28.34 -11.20
N ASN A 387 4.84 -28.17 -10.99
CA ASN A 387 3.95 -27.55 -11.97
C ASN A 387 4.32 -26.08 -12.22
N ALA A 388 4.61 -25.34 -11.14
CA ALA A 388 5.08 -23.96 -11.23
C ALA A 388 6.35 -23.83 -12.10
N ILE A 389 7.32 -24.73 -11.89
CA ILE A 389 8.58 -24.76 -12.65
C ILE A 389 8.32 -25.05 -14.12
N ILE A 390 7.50 -26.05 -14.43
CA ILE A 390 7.17 -26.45 -15.81
C ILE A 390 6.48 -25.31 -16.56
N LYS A 391 5.40 -24.74 -15.98
CA LYS A 391 4.65 -23.65 -16.60
C LYS A 391 5.52 -22.41 -16.82
N ARG A 392 6.33 -22.05 -15.81
CA ARG A 392 7.30 -20.95 -15.90
C ARG A 392 8.28 -21.14 -17.06
N GLN A 393 8.95 -22.29 -17.11
CA GLN A 393 9.98 -22.56 -18.14
C GLN A 393 9.36 -22.56 -19.54
N ALA A 394 8.17 -23.15 -19.68
CA ALA A 394 7.43 -23.14 -20.94
C ALA A 394 7.07 -21.72 -21.38
N LEU A 395 6.55 -20.87 -20.47
CA LEU A 395 6.21 -19.48 -20.79
C LEU A 395 7.45 -18.67 -21.17
N LEU A 396 8.55 -18.77 -20.41
CA LEU A 396 9.78 -18.02 -20.73
C LEU A 396 10.34 -18.43 -22.10
N LYS A 397 10.33 -19.73 -22.43
CA LYS A 397 10.75 -20.20 -23.76
C LYS A 397 9.83 -19.68 -24.86
N TYR A 398 8.51 -19.69 -24.63
CA TYR A 398 7.54 -19.15 -25.57
C TYR A 398 7.75 -17.66 -25.82
N LEU A 399 7.92 -16.88 -24.76
CA LEU A 399 8.19 -15.44 -24.79
C LEU A 399 9.47 -15.12 -25.58
N GLN A 400 10.55 -15.86 -25.34
CA GLN A 400 11.83 -15.67 -26.06
C GLN A 400 11.75 -16.02 -27.56
N THR A 401 10.88 -16.96 -27.92
CA THR A 401 10.73 -17.41 -29.32
C THR A 401 9.80 -16.48 -30.11
N ASN A 402 8.88 -15.77 -29.44
CA ASN A 402 7.87 -14.92 -30.06
C ASN A 402 8.15 -13.42 -29.84
N ARG A 403 8.94 -12.80 -30.74
CA ARG A 403 9.34 -11.38 -30.64
C ARG A 403 8.19 -10.39 -30.45
N SER A 404 7.04 -10.65 -31.08
CA SER A 404 5.86 -9.79 -30.95
C SER A 404 5.29 -9.79 -29.53
N ILE A 405 5.13 -10.97 -28.91
CA ILE A 405 4.64 -11.08 -27.53
C ILE A 405 5.72 -10.62 -26.54
N TRP A 406 7.01 -10.86 -26.84
CA TRP A 406 8.13 -10.33 -26.07
C TRP A 406 8.10 -8.82 -25.94
N GLY A 407 7.95 -8.09 -27.05
CA GLY A 407 7.86 -6.62 -27.03
C GLY A 407 6.66 -6.12 -26.22
N VAL A 408 5.54 -6.83 -26.28
CA VAL A 408 4.32 -6.49 -25.52
C VAL A 408 4.46 -6.76 -24.02
N ALA A 409 5.23 -7.78 -23.63
CA ALA A 409 5.50 -8.16 -22.24
C ALA A 409 6.32 -7.13 -21.45
N HIS A 410 6.98 -6.19 -22.12
CA HIS A 410 7.66 -5.07 -21.48
C HIS A 410 6.67 -4.12 -20.77
N ILE A 411 5.38 -4.18 -21.12
CA ILE A 411 4.32 -3.46 -20.41
C ILE A 411 3.75 -4.37 -19.31
N PRO A 412 3.91 -4.01 -18.01
CA PRO A 412 3.53 -4.87 -16.89
C PRO A 412 2.09 -5.40 -16.92
N VAL A 413 1.12 -4.57 -17.32
CA VAL A 413 -0.28 -5.03 -17.40
C VAL A 413 -0.46 -6.17 -18.41
N ASN A 414 0.28 -6.14 -19.52
CA ASN A 414 0.17 -7.17 -20.54
C ASN A 414 0.86 -8.44 -20.08
N LEU A 415 2.03 -8.32 -19.44
CA LEU A 415 2.72 -9.48 -18.87
C LEU A 415 1.89 -10.17 -17.79
N GLU A 416 1.18 -9.42 -16.95
CA GLU A 416 0.26 -10.00 -15.97
C GLU A 416 -0.82 -10.84 -16.66
N VAL A 417 -1.41 -10.33 -17.74
CA VAL A 417 -2.47 -11.02 -18.48
C VAL A 417 -1.92 -12.27 -19.14
N ILE A 418 -0.73 -12.17 -19.77
CA ILE A 418 -0.04 -13.32 -20.36
C ILE A 418 0.18 -14.41 -19.30
N CYS A 419 0.76 -14.06 -18.14
CA CYS A 419 0.99 -15.01 -17.06
C CYS A 419 -0.31 -15.64 -16.55
N SER A 420 -1.37 -14.85 -16.43
CA SER A 420 -2.66 -15.32 -15.92
C SER A 420 -3.41 -16.21 -16.90
N ILE A 421 -3.30 -15.96 -18.20
CA ILE A 421 -3.83 -16.89 -19.22
C ILE A 421 -3.05 -18.19 -19.14
N TRP A 422 -1.72 -18.09 -19.09
CA TRP A 422 -0.83 -19.25 -19.05
C TRP A 422 -1.02 -20.11 -17.79
N SER A 423 -1.35 -19.52 -16.64
CA SER A 423 -1.63 -20.30 -15.43
C SER A 423 -2.93 -21.11 -15.51
N ASN A 424 -3.93 -20.60 -16.25
CA ASN A 424 -5.27 -21.18 -16.30
C ASN A 424 -5.46 -22.22 -17.41
N GLU A 425 -4.55 -22.33 -18.38
CA GLU A 425 -4.62 -23.38 -19.41
C GLU A 425 -3.87 -24.64 -18.96
N ASP A 426 -4.60 -25.77 -18.86
CA ASP A 426 -4.05 -27.07 -18.47
C ASP A 426 -3.22 -27.74 -19.58
N SER A 427 -3.29 -27.24 -20.81
CA SER A 427 -2.61 -27.82 -21.97
C SER A 427 -1.42 -26.97 -22.44
N LEU A 428 -0.22 -27.57 -22.38
CA LEU A 428 1.04 -27.03 -22.91
C LEU A 428 1.10 -26.97 -24.46
N GLU A 429 -0.01 -27.25 -25.14
CA GLU A 429 -0.13 -27.16 -26.60
C GLU A 429 -0.81 -25.85 -26.99
N THR A 430 0.02 -24.79 -26.99
CA THR A 430 -0.02 -23.65 -27.90
C THR A 430 -1.35 -23.39 -28.61
N LYS A 431 -2.23 -22.59 -28.00
CA LYS A 431 -2.89 -21.57 -28.84
C LYS A 431 -1.81 -20.59 -29.28
N ASP A 432 -1.86 -20.18 -30.55
CA ASP A 432 -1.17 -19.00 -31.02
C ASP A 432 -1.69 -17.79 -30.22
N LEU A 433 -1.05 -17.52 -29.08
CA LEU A 433 -1.28 -16.33 -28.28
C LEU A 433 -0.89 -15.13 -29.15
N THR A 434 -1.90 -14.53 -29.76
CA THR A 434 -1.76 -13.30 -30.53
C THR A 434 -2.03 -12.11 -29.63
N ILE A 435 -1.52 -10.94 -30.03
CA ILE A 435 -1.86 -9.66 -29.40
C ILE A 435 -3.39 -9.49 -29.35
N THR A 436 -4.11 -9.88 -30.40
CA THR A 436 -5.57 -9.85 -30.45
C THR A 436 -6.22 -10.74 -29.38
N SER A 437 -5.71 -11.96 -29.18
CA SER A 437 -6.23 -12.82 -28.10
C SER A 437 -6.00 -12.23 -26.71
N LEU A 438 -4.86 -11.57 -26.47
CA LEU A 438 -4.59 -10.89 -25.20
C LEU A 438 -5.61 -9.78 -24.95
N TYR A 439 -5.86 -8.94 -25.95
CA TYR A 439 -6.84 -7.86 -25.83
C TYR A 439 -8.28 -8.37 -25.73
N ASN A 440 -8.61 -9.50 -26.36
CA ASN A 440 -9.93 -10.12 -26.19
C ASN A 440 -10.14 -10.60 -24.76
N VAL A 441 -9.14 -11.26 -24.15
CA VAL A 441 -9.20 -11.68 -22.74
C VAL A 441 -9.30 -10.48 -21.80
N MET A 442 -8.49 -9.44 -22.04
CA MET A 442 -8.59 -8.19 -21.27
C MET A 442 -9.96 -7.55 -21.38
N THR A 443 -10.52 -7.50 -22.60
CA THR A 443 -11.83 -6.91 -22.88
C THR A 443 -12.93 -7.71 -22.20
N GLU A 444 -12.91 -9.03 -22.34
CA GLU A 444 -13.87 -9.92 -21.67
C GLU A 444 -13.81 -9.75 -20.15
N TRP A 445 -12.60 -9.70 -19.57
CA TRP A 445 -12.43 -9.47 -18.14
C TRP A 445 -12.95 -8.09 -17.70
N LEU A 446 -12.63 -7.03 -18.44
CA LEU A 446 -13.16 -5.68 -18.18
C LEU A 446 -14.68 -5.70 -18.21
N CYS A 447 -15.28 -6.30 -19.24
CA CYS A 447 -16.73 -6.46 -19.36
C CYS A 447 -17.30 -7.17 -18.14
N ARG A 448 -16.74 -8.33 -17.74
CA ARG A 448 -17.20 -9.09 -16.56
C ARG A 448 -17.13 -8.23 -15.29
N ARG A 449 -16.04 -7.50 -15.06
CA ARG A 449 -15.81 -6.65 -13.88
C ARG A 449 -16.76 -5.45 -13.80
N TYR A 450 -17.02 -4.79 -14.93
CA TYR A 450 -17.89 -3.61 -14.95
C TYR A 450 -19.38 -3.98 -14.97
N LEU A 451 -19.77 -5.09 -15.62
CA LEU A 451 -21.15 -5.56 -15.61
C LEU A 451 -21.59 -6.07 -14.24
N THR A 452 -20.70 -6.69 -13.46
CA THR A 452 -21.05 -7.08 -12.07
C THR A 452 -21.28 -5.88 -11.15
N ARG A 453 -20.62 -4.74 -11.40
CA ARG A 453 -20.80 -3.51 -10.60
C ARG A 453 -22.09 -2.74 -10.89
N ILE A 454 -22.78 -3.01 -12.01
CA ILE A 454 -24.05 -2.35 -12.35
C ILE A 454 -25.25 -3.05 -11.66
N HIS A 455 -25.04 -4.25 -11.12
CA HIS A 455 -26.08 -5.08 -10.49
C HIS A 455 -25.92 -5.23 -8.97
N SER A 456 -25.04 -4.47 -8.34
CA SER A 456 -24.76 -4.43 -6.90
C SER A 456 -24.82 -3.01 -6.38
#